data_AF-A0A1V5KLI1-F1
#
_entry.id   AF-A0A1V5KLI1-F1
#
_cell.length_a   1.000
_cell.length_b   1.000
_cell.length_c   1.000
_cell.angle_alpha   90.00
_cell.angle_beta   90.00
_cell.angle_gamma   90.00
#
_symmetry.space_group_name_H-M   'P 1'
#
loop_
_entity.id
_entity.type
_entity.pdbx_description
1 polymer ?
#
loop_
_entity_poly.entity_id
_entity_poly.type
_entity_poly.pdbx_seq_one_letter_code
_entity_poly.pdbx_strand_id
1 'polypeptide(L)'
;MAKGRLGLVHLIDSDGTLNDTGTSTHAPFGQGYIDFDEVIPAILNVAGYETDWWAIDLCEWPNAWEVAEECFKFVDLLNRKYCKD
;
A
#
# COMPACT_ATOMS: atom_id res chain seq x y z
N MET A 1 2.41 10.16 17.80
CA MET A 1 2.01 8.73 17.83
C MET A 1 0.71 8.57 17.04
N ALA A 2 0.68 7.66 16.06
CA ALA A 2 -0.48 7.47 15.16
C ALA A 2 -1.57 6.52 15.70
N LYS A 3 -1.29 5.82 16.82
CA LYS A 3 -2.20 4.84 17.42
C LYS A 3 -3.61 5.41 17.66
N GLY A 4 -4.63 4.76 17.11
CA GLY A 4 -6.05 5.14 17.24
C GLY A 4 -6.41 6.44 16.51
N ARG A 5 -5.61 6.88 15.53
CA ARG A 5 -5.81 8.15 14.81
C ARG A 5 -5.78 8.01 13.27
N LEU A 6 -5.55 6.80 12.77
CA LEU A 6 -5.54 6.55 11.33
C LEU A 6 -6.98 6.42 10.81
N GLY A 7 -7.39 7.31 9.91
CA GLY A 7 -8.72 7.30 9.30
C GLY A 7 -8.77 6.81 7.86
N LEU A 8 -7.66 6.88 7.14
CA LEU A 8 -7.50 6.34 5.79
C LEU A 8 -6.01 6.06 5.54
N VAL A 9 -5.72 4.97 4.84
CA VAL A 9 -4.37 4.61 4.41
C VAL A 9 -4.33 4.54 2.88
N HIS A 10 -3.47 5.38 2.30
CA HIS A 10 -2.99 5.19 0.94
C HIS A 10 -1.83 4.20 1.00
N LEU A 11 -1.96 3.10 0.28
CA LEU A 11 -0.96 2.06 0.21
C LEU A 11 -0.23 2.20 -1.12
N ILE A 12 1.11 2.24 -1.04
CA ILE A 12 2.01 2.26 -2.19
C ILE A 12 3.07 1.19 -1.99
N ASP A 13 3.64 0.71 -3.09
CA ASP A 13 4.96 0.08 -3.09
C ASP A 13 5.96 1.06 -3.72
N SER A 14 7.23 0.97 -3.34
CA SER A 14 8.25 1.90 -3.82
C SER A 14 9.59 1.20 -3.98
N ASP A 15 10.26 1.49 -5.09
CA ASP A 15 11.59 0.97 -5.44
C ASP A 15 12.73 1.85 -4.90
N GLY A 16 12.43 2.78 -3.99
CA GLY A 16 13.40 3.70 -3.39
C GLY A 16 13.88 4.84 -4.30
N THR A 17 13.34 4.96 -5.52
CA THR A 17 13.59 6.11 -6.40
C THR A 17 12.57 7.23 -6.18
N LEU A 18 12.83 8.39 -6.79
CA LEU A 18 11.91 9.52 -6.81
C LEU A 18 11.36 9.70 -8.23
N ASN A 19 10.09 10.11 -8.34
CA ASN A 19 9.46 10.52 -9.59
C ASN A 19 9.87 11.94 -10.01
N ASP A 20 9.35 12.40 -11.15
CA ASP A 20 9.68 13.71 -11.73
C ASP A 20 9.26 14.89 -10.83
N THR A 21 8.31 14.68 -9.91
CA THR A 21 7.89 15.67 -8.93
C THR A 21 8.70 15.64 -7.63
N GLY A 22 9.71 14.76 -7.55
CA GLY A 22 10.62 14.64 -6.41
C GLY A 22 10.02 13.91 -5.21
N THR A 23 8.97 13.12 -5.42
CA THR A 23 8.33 12.27 -4.40
C THR A 23 8.63 10.80 -4.69
N SER A 24 8.40 9.89 -3.72
CA SER A 24 8.69 8.46 -3.91
C SER A 24 7.98 7.89 -5.13
N THR A 25 8.69 7.13 -5.97
CA THR A 25 8.05 6.40 -7.08
C THR A 25 7.06 5.38 -6.52
N HIS A 26 5.83 5.39 -7.04
CA HIS A 26 4.76 4.45 -6.69
C HIS A 26 4.81 3.28 -7.68
N ALA A 27 5.75 2.37 -7.45
CA ALA A 27 5.95 1.23 -8.32
C ALA A 27 4.74 0.28 -8.22
N PRO A 28 4.41 -0.48 -9.29
CA PRO A 28 3.42 -1.53 -9.20
C PRO A 28 3.76 -2.50 -8.06
N PHE A 29 2.74 -2.90 -7.30
CA PHE A 29 2.91 -3.72 -6.11
C PHE A 29 3.67 -5.01 -6.39
N GLY A 30 4.66 -5.31 -5.54
CA GLY A 30 5.55 -6.47 -5.67
C GLY A 30 6.80 -6.19 -6.51
N GLN A 31 6.95 -4.99 -7.06
CA GLN A 31 8.16 -4.55 -7.76
C GLN A 31 9.03 -3.60 -6.92
N GLY A 32 8.52 -3.10 -5.79
CA GLY A 32 9.27 -2.26 -4.87
C GLY A 32 9.94 -3.04 -3.74
N TYR A 33 10.33 -2.31 -2.71
CA TYR A 33 11.09 -2.80 -1.56
C TYR A 33 10.33 -2.69 -0.24
N ILE A 34 9.04 -2.33 -0.25
CA ILE A 34 8.26 -2.28 0.98
C ILE A 34 8.02 -3.70 1.49
N ASP A 35 8.43 -3.96 2.73
CA ASP A 35 8.12 -5.21 3.42
C ASP A 35 6.68 -5.18 3.97
N PHE A 36 5.75 -5.67 3.16
CA PHE A 36 4.33 -5.75 3.55
C PHE A 36 4.06 -6.76 4.67
N ASP A 37 4.96 -7.72 4.90
CA ASP A 37 4.84 -8.66 6.01
C ASP A 37 5.16 -8.00 7.36
N GLU A 38 5.90 -6.89 7.36
CA GLU A 38 6.09 -6.03 8.54
C GLU A 38 5.09 -4.88 8.61
N VAL A 39 4.84 -4.20 7.49
CA VAL A 39 4.05 -2.96 7.45
C VAL A 39 2.57 -3.22 7.73
N ILE A 40 1.95 -4.23 7.11
CA ILE A 40 0.52 -4.48 7.27
C ILE A 40 0.18 -4.84 8.73
N PRO A 41 0.89 -5.77 9.41
CA PRO A 41 0.65 -6.04 10.82
C PRO A 41 0.88 -4.84 11.74
N ALA A 42 1.83 -3.95 11.42
CA ALA A 42 2.06 -2.74 12.20
C ALA A 42 0.89 -1.76 12.09
N ILE A 43 0.35 -1.55 10.89
CA ILE A 43 -0.82 -0.68 10.67
C ILE A 43 -2.05 -1.25 11.40
N LEU A 44 -2.34 -2.54 11.21
CA LEU A 44 -3.52 -3.18 11.80
C LEU A 44 -3.42 -3.27 13.33
N ASN A 45 -2.33 -3.83 13.85
CA ASN A 45 -2.26 -4.25 15.26
C ASN A 45 -1.58 -3.23 16.19
N VAL A 46 -0.60 -2.47 15.69
CA VAL A 46 0.13 -1.49 16.51
C VAL A 46 -0.55 -0.12 16.45
N ALA A 47 -0.89 0.34 15.24
CA ALA A 47 -1.60 1.60 15.05
C ALA A 47 -3.10 1.48 15.29
N GLY A 48 -3.68 0.29 15.19
CA GLY A 48 -5.12 0.06 15.43
C GLY A 48 -5.97 0.68 14.33
N TYR A 49 -5.63 0.41 13.07
CA TYR A 49 -6.45 0.81 11.93
C TYR A 49 -7.66 -0.11 11.82
N GLU A 50 -8.86 0.45 11.98
CA GLU A 50 -10.13 -0.31 12.07
C GLU A 50 -11.03 -0.13 10.84
N THR A 51 -10.55 0.52 9.78
CA THR A 51 -11.37 0.76 8.59
C THR A 51 -11.18 -0.33 7.54
N ASP A 52 -12.20 -0.53 6.70
CA ASP A 52 -12.26 -1.64 5.74
C ASP A 52 -11.52 -1.41 4.42
N TRP A 53 -10.86 -0.25 4.24
CA TRP A 53 -10.37 0.17 2.92
C TRP A 53 -8.88 0.46 2.90
N TRP A 54 -8.22 -0.08 1.87
CA TRP A 54 -6.94 0.39 1.36
C TRP A 54 -7.18 1.21 0.10
N ALA A 55 -6.59 2.41 0.03
CA ALA A 55 -6.52 3.14 -1.22
C ALA A 55 -5.23 2.76 -1.95
N ILE A 56 -5.34 1.96 -3.01
CA ILE A 56 -4.21 1.65 -3.91
C ILE A 56 -3.84 2.93 -4.64
N ASP A 57 -2.63 3.41 -4.43
CA ASP A 57 -2.16 4.68 -4.98
C ASP A 57 -1.02 4.42 -5.97
N LEU A 58 -1.27 4.75 -7.24
CA LEU A 58 -0.34 4.64 -8.37
C LEU A 58 0.00 6.03 -8.94
N CYS A 59 0.04 7.04 -8.07
CA CYS A 59 0.32 8.43 -8.44
C CYS A 59 1.49 8.53 -9.41
N GLU A 60 1.24 9.18 -10.55
CA GLU A 60 2.24 9.46 -11.61
C GLU A 60 2.86 8.22 -12.28
N TRP A 61 2.31 7.01 -12.06
CA TRP A 61 2.72 5.84 -12.84
C TRP A 61 2.18 5.96 -14.29
N PRO A 62 3.04 5.98 -15.33
CA PRO A 62 2.62 6.28 -16.70
C PRO A 62 1.51 5.38 -17.25
N ASN A 63 1.49 4.11 -16.79
CA ASN A 63 0.59 3.08 -17.28
C ASN A 63 -0.30 2.52 -16.16
N ALA A 64 -0.76 3.38 -15.23
CA ALA A 64 -1.51 2.96 -14.05
C ALA A 64 -2.69 2.02 -14.36
N TRP A 65 -3.42 2.27 -15.45
CA TRP A 65 -4.56 1.45 -15.84
C TRP A 65 -4.18 0.00 -16.19
N GLU A 66 -3.02 -0.20 -16.79
CA GLU A 66 -2.55 -1.52 -17.25
C GLU A 66 -2.10 -2.40 -16.08
N VAL A 67 -1.65 -1.77 -14.99
CA VAL A 67 -1.14 -2.48 -13.80
C VAL A 67 -2.14 -2.53 -12.65
N ALA A 68 -3.27 -1.82 -12.75
CA ALA A 68 -4.26 -1.69 -11.69
C ALA A 68 -4.83 -3.05 -11.23
N GLU A 69 -5.12 -3.96 -12.17
CA GLU A 69 -5.64 -5.29 -11.84
C GLU A 69 -4.64 -6.12 -11.05
N GLU A 70 -3.36 -6.10 -11.44
CA GLU A 70 -2.30 -6.84 -10.74
C GLU A 70 -2.02 -6.23 -9.36
N CYS A 71 -2.07 -4.90 -9.24
CA CYS A 71 -1.97 -4.23 -7.94
C CYS A 71 -3.14 -4.62 -7.02
N PHE A 72 -4.36 -4.68 -7.55
CA PHE A 72 -5.52 -5.16 -6.79
C PHE A 72 -5.32 -6.61 -6.33
N LYS A 73 -4.90 -7.51 -7.23
CA LYS A 73 -4.65 -8.92 -6.86
C LYS A 73 -3.60 -9.04 -5.77
N PHE A 74 -2.52 -8.26 -5.85
CA PHE A 74 -1.49 -8.26 -4.81
C PHE A 74 -2.04 -7.82 -3.46
N VAL A 75 -2.77 -6.70 -3.41
CA VAL A 75 -3.36 -6.20 -2.16
C VAL A 75 -4.46 -7.13 -1.64
N ASP A 76 -5.22 -7.79 -2.51
CA ASP A 76 -6.18 -8.83 -2.11
C ASP A 76 -5.49 -10.03 -1.44
N LEU A 77 -4.29 -10.41 -1.90
CA LEU A 77 -3.49 -11.43 -1.20
C LEU A 77 -3.05 -10.96 0.19
N LEU A 78 -2.69 -9.68 0.36
CA LEU A 78 -2.39 -9.11 1.68
C LEU A 78 -3.63 -9.15 2.59
N ASN A 79 -4.81 -8.81 2.05
CA ASN A 79 -6.07 -8.90 2.78
C ASN A 79 -6.32 -10.32 3.27
N ARG A 80 -6.29 -11.31 2.37
CA ARG A 80 -6.49 -12.71 2.73
C ARG A 80 -5.48 -13.24 3.77
N LYS A 81 -4.27 -12.68 3.77
CA LYS A 81 -3.20 -13.10 4.69
C LYS A 81 -3.32 -12.44 6.07
N TYR A 82 -3.73 -11.17 6.13
CA TYR A 82 -3.60 -10.35 7.34
C TYR A 82 -4.90 -9.75 7.87
N CYS A 83 -5.84 -9.43 6.98
CA CYS A 83 -7.13 -8.88 7.35
C CYS A 83 -8.06 -10.05 7.70
N LYS A 84 -8.73 -9.98 8.85
CA LYS A 84 -9.69 -10.99 9.27
C LYS A 84 -11.04 -10.72 8.61
N ASP A 85 -11.78 -11.79 8.32
CA ASP A 85 -13.21 -11.72 7.98
C ASP A 85 -14.07 -11.18 9.13
#